data_AF-A0A847BDS1-F1
#
_entry.id   AF-A0A847BDS1-F1
#
_cell.length_a   1.000
_cell.length_b   1.000
_cell.length_c   1.000
_cell.angle_alpha   90.00
_cell.angle_beta   90.00
_cell.angle_gamma   90.00
#
_symmetry.space_group_name_H-M   'P 1'
#
loop_
_entity.id
_entity.type
_entity.pdbx_description
1 polymer ?
#
loop_
_entity_poly.entity_id
_entity_poly.type
_entity_poly.pdbx_seq_one_letter_code
_entity_poly.pdbx_strand_id
1 'polypeptide(L)' 'AEGQFWLIEVNTIPGMTDHSLVPQAAVHAGIDFDELVIQILNTSLECQPA' A
#
# COMPACT_ATOMS: atom_id res chain seq x y z
N ALA A 1 -28.05 -5.32 -11.18
CA ALA A 1 -27.71 -5.43 -9.75
C ALA A 1 -26.48 -6.32 -9.54
N GLU A 2 -26.33 -7.41 -10.29
CA GLU A 2 -25.12 -8.23 -10.23
C GLU A 2 -23.91 -7.52 -10.88
N GLY A 3 -22.78 -7.51 -10.17
CA GLY A 3 -21.50 -7.02 -10.67
C GLY A 3 -21.22 -5.52 -10.53
N GLN A 4 -22.07 -4.74 -9.84
CA GLN A 4 -21.72 -3.33 -9.59
C GLN A 4 -20.63 -3.21 -8.52
N PHE A 5 -19.58 -2.45 -8.85
CA PHE A 5 -18.54 -2.05 -7.92
C PHE A 5 -19.07 -1.00 -6.94
N TRP A 6 -18.73 -1.17 -5.67
CA TRP A 6 -19.03 -0.22 -4.60
C TRP A 6 -17.76 0.04 -3.79
N LEU A 7 -17.40 1.32 -3.63
CA LEU A 7 -16.35 1.72 -2.70
C LEU A 7 -16.98 1.80 -1.29
N ILE A 8 -16.52 0.95 -0.38
CA ILE A 8 -17.05 0.89 0.99
C ILE A 8 -16.20 1.75 1.92
N GLU A 9 -14.88 1.61 1.85
CA GLU A 9 -13.95 2.32 2.72
C GLU A 9 -12.56 2.46 2.08
N VAL A 10 -11.75 3.35 2.68
CA VAL A 10 -10.33 3.49 2.40
C VAL A 10 -9.58 3.47 3.73
N ASN A 11 -8.66 2.52 3.90
CA ASN A 11 -7.80 2.42 5.08
C ASN A 11 -6.49 3.17 4.82
N THR A 12 -6.31 4.33 5.46
CA THR A 12 -5.06 5.12 5.34
C THR A 12 -3.91 4.52 6.16
N ILE A 13 -4.23 3.67 7.14
CA ILE A 13 -3.28 2.89 7.92
C ILE A 13 -3.67 1.41 7.78
N PRO A 14 -3.26 0.73 6.70
CA PRO A 14 -3.59 -0.67 6.49
C PRO A 14 -2.79 -1.58 7.44
N GLY A 15 -3.22 -2.83 7.56
CA GLY A 15 -2.38 -3.88 8.14
C GLY A 15 -1.11 -4.08 7.31
N MET A 16 0.03 -4.26 7.98
CA MET A 16 1.37 -4.35 7.38
C MET A 16 2.13 -5.63 7.79
N THR A 17 1.43 -6.67 8.24
CA THR A 17 2.05 -8.00 8.47
C THR A 17 2.13 -8.80 7.17
N ASP A 18 2.93 -9.86 7.14
CA ASP A 18 3.01 -10.83 6.04
C ASP A 18 1.65 -11.39 5.59
N HIS A 19 0.70 -11.51 6.52
CA HIS A 19 -0.66 -11.97 6.26
C HIS A 19 -1.66 -10.85 5.90
N SER A 20 -1.22 -9.60 5.83
CA SER A 20 -2.08 -8.46 5.50
C SER A 20 -2.24 -8.26 3.99
N LEU A 21 -3.39 -7.71 3.56
CA LEU A 21 -3.73 -7.55 2.14
C LEU A 21 -2.76 -6.65 1.36
N VAL A 22 -2.30 -5.55 1.96
CA VAL A 22 -1.41 -4.59 1.26
C VAL A 22 -0.05 -5.21 0.96
N PRO A 23 0.67 -5.82 1.92
CA PRO A 23 1.89 -6.59 1.63
C PRO A 23 1.69 -7.72 0.61
N GLN A 24 0.59 -8.48 0.71
CA GLN A 24 0.32 -9.55 -0.26
C GLN A 24 0.08 -9.03 -1.68
N ALA A 25 -0.64 -7.92 -1.82
CA ALA A 25 -0.87 -7.28 -3.12
C ALA A 25 0.43 -6.73 -3.72
N ALA A 26 1.32 -6.16 -2.90
CA ALA A 26 2.63 -5.69 -3.33
C ALA A 26 3.49 -6.85 -3.86
N VAL A 27 3.54 -7.97 -3.13
CA VAL A 27 4.25 -9.19 -3.58
C VAL A 27 3.67 -9.69 -4.92
N HIS A 28 2.35 -9.70 -5.08
CA HIS A 28 1.72 -10.06 -6.35
C HIS A 28 2.09 -9.10 -7.50
N ALA A 29 2.33 -7.83 -7.18
CA ALA A 29 2.83 -6.81 -8.11
C ALA A 29 4.35 -6.86 -8.32
N GLY A 30 5.06 -7.81 -7.67
CA GLY A 30 6.52 -7.96 -7.78
C GLY A 30 7.33 -7.00 -6.90
N ILE A 31 6.70 -6.37 -5.90
CA ILE A 31 7.32 -5.46 -4.94
C ILE A 31 7.50 -6.21 -3.63
N ASP A 32 8.74 -6.33 -3.14
CA ASP A 32 8.99 -6.96 -1.84
C ASP A 32 8.62 -6.04 -0.67
N PHE A 33 8.57 -6.59 0.55
CA PHE A 33 8.11 -5.85 1.71
C PHE A 33 9.00 -4.66 2.06
N ASP A 34 10.32 -4.82 1.96
CA ASP A 34 11.26 -3.76 2.29
C ASP A 34 11.16 -2.63 1.27
N GLU A 35 11.03 -2.96 -0.01
CA GLU A 35 10.79 -1.99 -1.09
C GLU A 35 9.47 -1.24 -0.88
N LEU A 36 8.38 -1.95 -0.54
CA LEU A 36 7.09 -1.33 -0.23
C LEU A 36 7.21 -0.29 0.90
N VAL A 37 7.91 -0.64 1.99
CA VAL A 37 8.11 0.26 3.12
C VAL A 37 8.91 1.50 2.70
N ILE A 38 9.98 1.33 1.92
CA ILE A 38 10.78 2.45 1.40
C ILE A 38 9.94 3.36 0.49
N GLN A 39 9.12 2.78 -0.39
CA GLN A 39 8.23 3.56 -1.26
C GLN A 39 7.23 4.40 -0.42
N ILE A 40 6.63 3.82 0.62
CA ILE A 40 5.74 4.56 1.54
C ILE A 40 6.51 5.70 2.24
N LEU A 41 7.70 5.43 2.77
CA LEU A 41 8.52 6.45 3.43
C LEU A 41 8.87 7.61 2.49
N ASN A 42 9.20 7.32 1.24
CA ASN A 42 9.49 8.34 0.23
C ASN A 42 8.31 9.28 -0.04
N THR A 43 7.07 8.86 0.23
CA THR A 43 5.89 9.76 0.13
C THR A 43 5.81 10.79 1.27
N SER A 44 6.45 10.49 2.41
CA SER A 44 6.46 11.36 3.60
C SER A 44 7.64 12.32 3.61
N LEU A 45 8.70 11.97 2.89
CA LEU A 45 9.89 12.79 2.75
C LEU A 45 9.73 13.66 1.50
N GLU A 46 9.10 14.82 1.65
CA GLU A 46 9.22 15.86 0.64
C GLU A 46 10.71 16.15 0.42
N CYS A 47 11.12 16.26 -0.85
CA CYS A 47 12.44 16.77 -1.20
C CYS A 47 12.50 18.22 -0.71
N GLN A 48 12.92 18.45 0.54
CA GLN A 48 13.25 19.78 1.02
C GLN A 48 14.36 20.29 0.10
N PRO A 49 14.15 21.38 -0.67
CA PRO A 49 15.27 21.99 -1.36
C PRO A 49 16.32 22.36 -0.29
N ALA A 50 17.55 21.91 -0.52
CA ALA A 50 18.71 22.27 0.27
C ALA A 50 18.90 23.79 0.32
#